data_AF-A0A930BTY6-F1
#
_entry.id   AF-A0A930BTY6-F1
#
_cell.length_a   1.000
_cell.length_b   1.000
_cell.length_c   1.000
_cell.angle_alpha   90.00
_cell.angle_beta   90.00
_cell.angle_gamma   90.00
#
_symmetry.space_group_name_H-M   'P 1'
#
loop_
_entity.id
_entity.type
_entity.pdbx_description
1 polymer ?
#
loop_
_entity_poly.entity_id
_entity_poly.type
_entity_poly.pdbx_seq_one_letter_code
_entity_poly.pdbx_strand_id
1 'polypeptide(L)'
;FAEGAKNFAFAVGEREFSLGLRDIDALQRAKAAVGAGIAALSAVAGLPLAALQRVVVAGLFGRYLDVANAQAIGLLPSVPVSHIELVGNTAAAGATALLLSTQAQAMANRLRQQAQLINLAHRPEFEDAFLEHLYLRPTEAS
;
A
#
# COMPACT_ATOMS: atom_id res chain seq x y z
N PHE A 1 8.38 22.92 3.32
CA PHE A 1 9.74 23.34 3.70
C PHE A 1 9.67 24.78 4.18
N ALA A 2 10.62 25.25 5.02
CA ALA A 2 10.72 26.69 5.30
C ALA A 2 10.81 27.47 3.98
N GLU A 3 10.30 28.70 3.93
CA GLU A 3 10.27 29.47 2.69
C GLU A 3 11.67 29.55 2.05
N GLY A 4 11.79 29.05 0.81
CA GLY A 4 13.04 29.00 0.05
C GLY A 4 13.95 27.79 0.30
N ALA A 5 13.69 26.96 1.33
CA ALA A 5 14.49 25.76 1.57
C ALA A 5 14.15 24.64 0.57
N LYS A 6 15.18 24.12 -0.12
CA LYS A 6 15.06 23.02 -1.09
C LYS A 6 14.95 21.64 -0.44
N ASN A 7 15.46 21.51 0.79
CA ASN A 7 15.52 20.28 1.55
C ASN A 7 15.11 20.50 3.01
N PHE A 8 14.62 19.44 3.66
CA PHE A 8 14.43 19.34 5.10
C PHE A 8 15.57 18.49 5.71
N ALA A 9 16.42 19.12 6.53
CA ALA A 9 17.53 18.44 7.21
C ALA A 9 17.11 17.95 8.61
N PHE A 10 17.59 16.78 8.99
CA PHE A 10 17.38 16.18 10.31
C PHE A 10 18.55 15.27 10.68
N ALA A 11 18.76 15.02 11.97
CA ALA A 11 19.83 14.14 12.46
C ALA A 11 19.26 12.90 13.14
N VAL A 12 19.93 11.77 12.96
CA VAL A 12 19.67 10.53 13.70
C VAL A 12 20.97 10.11 14.37
N GLY A 13 21.04 10.30 15.69
CA GLY A 13 22.30 10.23 16.42
C GLY A 13 23.24 11.34 15.95
N GLU A 14 24.48 10.99 15.61
CA GLU A 14 25.50 11.92 15.11
C GLU A 14 25.47 12.11 13.58
N ARG A 15 24.56 11.43 12.87
CA ARG A 15 24.52 11.44 11.41
C ARG A 15 23.41 12.36 10.90
N GLU A 16 23.77 13.27 10.01
CA GLU A 16 22.84 14.16 9.33
C GLU A 16 22.25 13.51 8.06
N PHE A 17 20.97 13.79 7.84
CA PHE A 17 20.17 13.37 6.71
C PHE A 17 19.39 14.56 6.15
N SER A 18 19.01 14.49 4.88
CA SER A 18 18.16 15.51 4.26
C SER A 18 17.14 14.88 3.32
N LEU A 19 15.91 15.38 3.35
CA LEU A 19 14.85 15.05 2.39
C LEU A 19 14.64 16.22 1.44
N GLY A 20 14.71 15.98 0.13
CA GLY A 20 14.45 16.97 -0.91
C GLY A 20 13.12 16.74 -1.62
N LEU A 21 12.78 17.65 -2.53
CA LEU A 21 11.59 17.53 -3.37
C LEU A 21 11.54 16.22 -4.19
N ARG A 22 12.70 15.68 -4.58
CA ARG A 22 12.79 14.41 -5.30
C ARG A 22 12.35 13.22 -4.45
N ASP A 23 12.63 13.25 -3.15
CA ASP A 23 12.20 12.20 -2.23
C ASP A 23 10.69 12.27 -1.99
N ILE A 24 10.14 13.48 -1.94
CA ILE A 24 8.70 13.71 -1.85
C ILE A 24 7.98 13.24 -3.11
N ASP A 25 8.48 13.57 -4.31
CA ASP A 25 7.92 13.09 -5.58
C ASP A 25 7.95 11.55 -5.67
N ALA A 26 9.06 10.93 -5.28
CA ALA A 26 9.18 9.47 -5.24
C ALA A 26 8.15 8.84 -4.29
N LEU A 27 7.98 9.41 -3.08
CA LEU A 27 6.97 8.96 -2.13
C LEU A 27 5.55 9.13 -2.70
N GLN A 28 5.25 10.29 -3.30
CA GLN A 28 3.93 10.59 -3.88
C GLN A 28 3.56 9.59 -4.96
N ARG A 29 4.49 9.25 -5.87
CA ARG A 29 4.27 8.24 -6.92
C ARG A 29 4.07 6.85 -6.35
N ALA A 30 4.89 6.45 -5.37
CA ALA A 30 4.80 5.14 -4.76
C ALA A 30 3.45 4.94 -4.05
N LYS A 31 3.04 5.91 -3.22
CA LYS A 31 1.75 5.83 -2.54
C LYS A 31 0.56 6.01 -3.49
N ALA A 32 0.71 6.81 -4.55
CA ALA A 32 -0.32 6.94 -5.57
C ALA A 32 -0.59 5.62 -6.29
N ALA A 33 0.46 4.90 -6.67
CA ALA A 33 0.33 3.60 -7.33
C ALA A 33 -0.41 2.58 -6.45
N VAL A 34 -0.11 2.55 -5.15
CA VAL A 34 -0.76 1.65 -4.19
C VAL A 34 -2.22 2.06 -3.95
N GLY A 35 -2.48 3.32 -3.59
CA GLY A 35 -3.83 3.82 -3.30
C GLY A 35 -4.77 3.70 -4.50
N ALA A 36 -4.33 4.14 -5.69
CA ALA A 36 -5.10 4.00 -6.93
C ALA A 36 -5.30 2.54 -7.31
N GLY A 37 -4.31 1.67 -7.07
CA GLY A 37 -4.43 0.23 -7.32
C GLY A 37 -5.49 -0.42 -6.42
N ILE A 38 -5.52 -0.06 -5.14
CA ILE A 38 -6.54 -0.52 -4.19
C ILE A 38 -7.93 -0.05 -4.64
N ALA A 39 -8.09 1.24 -4.97
CA ALA A 39 -9.35 1.80 -5.43
C ALA A 39 -9.85 1.11 -6.72
N ALA A 40 -8.96 0.93 -7.70
CA ALA A 40 -9.30 0.29 -8.97
C ALA A 40 -9.71 -1.18 -8.78
N LEU A 41 -9.00 -1.94 -7.95
CA LEU A 41 -9.37 -3.33 -7.65
C LEU A 41 -10.69 -3.42 -6.89
N SER A 42 -10.95 -2.48 -5.98
CA SER A 42 -12.23 -2.38 -5.26
C SER A 42 -13.39 -2.14 -6.23
N ALA A 43 -13.22 -1.22 -7.18
CA ALA A 43 -14.20 -0.95 -8.23
C ALA A 43 -14.45 -2.16 -9.13
N VAL A 44 -13.38 -2.88 -9.53
CA VAL A 44 -13.51 -4.13 -10.30
C VAL A 44 -14.26 -5.21 -9.52
N ALA A 45 -14.07 -5.28 -8.20
CA ALA A 45 -14.77 -6.21 -7.34
C ALA A 45 -16.22 -5.79 -7.02
N GLY A 46 -16.64 -4.58 -7.41
CA GLY A 46 -17.95 -4.03 -7.04
C GLY A 46 -18.11 -3.81 -5.54
N LEU A 47 -17.01 -3.61 -4.81
CA LEU A 47 -16.99 -3.42 -3.36
C LEU A 47 -16.52 -2.00 -3.04
N PRO A 48 -17.26 -1.23 -2.22
CA PRO A 48 -16.77 0.06 -1.75
C PRO A 48 -15.65 -0.15 -0.71
N LEU A 49 -14.68 0.76 -0.66
CA LEU A 49 -13.55 0.66 0.27
C LEU A 49 -14.00 0.62 1.74
N ALA A 50 -15.07 1.34 2.07
CA ALA A 50 -15.67 1.34 3.39
C ALA A 50 -16.25 -0.02 3.82
N ALA A 51 -16.54 -0.94 2.87
CA ALA A 51 -17.01 -2.28 3.19
C ALA A 51 -15.88 -3.27 3.52
N LEU A 52 -14.61 -2.86 3.43
CA LEU A 52 -13.47 -3.70 3.78
C LEU A 52 -13.43 -3.95 5.30
N GLN A 53 -13.67 -5.20 5.68
CA GLN A 53 -13.67 -5.64 7.09
C GLN A 53 -12.28 -6.00 7.59
N ARG A 54 -11.36 -6.33 6.68
CA ARG A 54 -9.97 -6.70 7.02
C ARG A 54 -9.03 -6.34 5.88
N VAL A 55 -7.95 -5.66 6.21
CA VAL A 55 -6.87 -5.24 5.31
C VAL A 55 -5.56 -5.77 5.88
N VAL A 56 -4.93 -6.70 5.17
CA VAL A 56 -3.69 -7.34 5.61
C VAL A 56 -2.52 -6.74 4.84
N VAL A 57 -1.63 -6.05 5.54
CA VAL A 57 -0.46 -5.38 4.95
C VAL A 57 0.79 -6.21 5.22
N ALA A 58 1.36 -6.75 4.14
CA ALA A 58 2.57 -7.54 4.16
C ALA A 58 3.77 -6.80 3.55
N GLY A 59 4.96 -7.38 3.70
CA GLY A 59 6.22 -6.85 3.18
C GLY A 59 7.07 -6.18 4.25
N LEU A 60 8.19 -5.59 3.83
CA LEU A 60 9.19 -5.02 4.74
C LEU A 60 8.62 -3.84 5.57
N PHE A 61 7.68 -3.10 5.00
CA PHE A 61 6.93 -2.05 5.70
C PHE A 61 5.86 -2.62 6.64
N GLY A 62 5.38 -3.84 6.40
CA GLY A 62 4.32 -4.50 7.16
C GLY A 62 4.71 -4.91 8.59
N ARG A 63 5.79 -4.40 9.17
CA ARG A 63 6.15 -4.56 10.59
C ARG A 63 6.24 -3.23 11.35
N TYR A 64 6.49 -2.13 10.65
CA TYR A 64 6.79 -0.82 11.26
C TYR A 64 6.01 0.34 10.62
N LEU A 65 5.07 0.06 9.71
CA LEU A 65 4.23 1.07 9.11
C LEU A 65 3.30 1.68 10.16
N ASP A 66 3.36 3.00 10.32
CA ASP A 66 2.33 3.72 11.07
C ASP A 66 1.06 3.78 10.21
N VAL A 67 0.02 3.07 10.66
CA VAL A 67 -1.24 2.93 9.93
C VAL A 67 -1.96 4.27 9.78
N ALA A 68 -1.98 5.10 10.83
CA ALA A 68 -2.67 6.38 10.80
C ALA A 68 -1.99 7.33 9.80
N ASN A 69 -0.66 7.38 9.80
CA ASN A 69 0.10 8.17 8.83
C ASN A 69 -0.07 7.64 7.40
N ALA A 70 -0.09 6.31 7.22
CA ALA A 70 -0.32 5.69 5.91
C ALA A 70 -1.70 6.05 5.33
N GLN A 71 -2.74 6.07 6.17
CA GLN A 71 -4.07 6.54 5.77
C GLN A 71 -4.09 8.05 5.51
N ALA A 72 -3.44 8.84 6.36
CA ALA A 72 -3.40 10.30 6.23
C ALA A 72 -2.79 10.77 4.90
N ILE A 73 -1.80 10.04 4.38
CA ILE A 73 -1.18 10.35 3.10
C ILE A 73 -1.86 9.69 1.90
N GLY A 74 -2.87 8.83 2.10
CA GLY A 74 -3.59 8.12 1.03
C GLY A 74 -2.87 6.88 0.49
N LEU A 75 -1.96 6.28 1.27
CA LEU A 75 -1.33 4.99 0.94
C LEU A 75 -2.28 3.82 1.22
N LEU A 76 -2.99 3.87 2.34
CA LEU A 76 -3.98 2.86 2.75
C LEU A 76 -5.39 3.47 2.75
N PRO A 77 -6.44 2.66 2.50
CA PRO A 77 -7.80 3.15 2.48
C PRO A 77 -8.25 3.64 3.86
N SER A 78 -9.17 4.59 3.88
CA SER A 78 -9.77 5.18 5.09
C SER A 78 -10.78 4.22 5.74
N VAL A 79 -10.28 3.15 6.36
CA VAL A 79 -11.04 2.16 7.14
C VAL A 79 -10.68 2.26 8.63
N PRO A 80 -11.48 1.70 9.56
CA PRO A 80 -11.08 1.62 10.96
C PRO A 80 -9.69 0.98 11.10
N VAL A 81 -8.81 1.57 11.90
CA VAL A 81 -7.44 1.06 12.13
C VAL A 81 -7.47 -0.39 12.64
N SER A 82 -8.50 -0.77 13.40
CA SER A 82 -8.72 -2.14 13.87
C SER A 82 -8.94 -3.17 12.75
N HIS A 83 -9.27 -2.74 11.53
CA HIS A 83 -9.38 -3.61 10.36
C HIS A 83 -8.02 -3.86 9.69
N ILE A 84 -6.98 -3.10 10.04
CA ILE A 84 -5.67 -3.16 9.39
C ILE A 84 -4.71 -4.01 10.24
N GLU A 85 -4.16 -5.06 9.64
CA GLU A 85 -3.22 -5.98 10.28
C GLU A 85 -1.87 -5.95 9.56
N LEU A 86 -0.79 -5.76 10.33
CA LEU A 86 0.58 -5.74 9.86
C LEU A 86 1.23 -7.11 10.10
N VAL A 87 1.49 -7.86 9.03
CA VAL A 87 1.88 -9.30 9.11
C VAL A 87 3.34 -9.58 8.71
N GLY A 88 4.13 -8.54 8.44
CA GLY A 88 5.53 -8.68 8.05
C GLY A 88 5.73 -9.42 6.72
N ASN A 89 6.83 -10.19 6.62
CA ASN A 89 7.19 -10.88 5.38
C ASN A 89 6.45 -12.22 5.20
N THR A 90 5.26 -12.15 4.61
CA THR A 90 4.43 -13.33 4.32
C THR A 90 4.96 -14.21 3.20
N ALA A 91 5.80 -13.68 2.30
CA ALA A 91 6.39 -14.48 1.22
C ALA A 91 7.36 -15.53 1.78
N ALA A 92 8.22 -15.14 2.72
CA ALA A 92 9.11 -16.06 3.40
C ALA A 92 8.34 -17.11 4.22
N ALA A 93 7.34 -16.67 5.00
CA ALA A 93 6.49 -17.58 5.78
C ALA A 93 5.73 -18.58 4.88
N GLY A 94 5.20 -18.09 3.75
CA GLY A 94 4.53 -18.93 2.75
C GLY A 94 5.46 -19.94 2.11
N ALA A 95 6.68 -19.54 1.74
CA ALA A 95 7.68 -20.47 1.19
C ALA A 95 8.03 -21.58 2.19
N THR A 96 8.25 -21.24 3.46
CA THR A 96 8.46 -22.24 4.53
C THR A 96 7.27 -23.17 4.66
N ALA A 97 6.04 -22.65 4.68
CA ALA A 97 4.83 -23.48 4.76
C ALA A 97 4.70 -24.45 3.58
N LEU A 98 5.01 -23.99 2.37
CA LEU A 98 5.00 -24.82 1.16
C LEU A 98 6.03 -25.95 1.22
N LEU A 99 7.21 -25.70 1.78
CA LEU A 99 8.27 -26.72 1.94
C LEU A 99 7.91 -27.77 3.01
N LEU A 100 7.20 -27.38 4.06
CA LEU A 100 6.95 -28.24 5.23
C LEU A 100 5.56 -28.90 5.24
N SER A 101 4.61 -28.46 4.40
CA SER A 101 3.23 -28.92 4.45
C SER A 101 2.60 -29.14 3.07
N THR A 102 2.22 -30.39 2.80
CA THR A 102 1.44 -30.75 1.60
C THR A 102 0.05 -30.11 1.60
N GLN A 103 -0.54 -29.86 2.78
CA GLN A 103 -1.80 -29.13 2.89
C GLN A 103 -1.64 -27.66 2.46
N ALA A 104 -0.52 -27.02 2.82
CA ALA A 104 -0.22 -25.67 2.37
C ALA A 104 -0.04 -25.60 0.84
N GLN A 105 0.61 -26.61 0.24
CA GLN A 105 0.72 -26.72 -1.21
C GLN A 105 -0.65 -26.87 -1.89
N ALA A 106 -1.53 -27.73 -1.35
CA ALA A 106 -2.89 -27.89 -1.86
C ALA A 106 -3.70 -26.58 -1.76
N MET A 107 -3.58 -25.85 -0.65
CA MET A 107 -4.21 -24.55 -0.47
C MET A 107 -3.70 -23.53 -1.50
N ALA A 108 -2.38 -23.40 -1.67
CA ALA A 108 -1.78 -22.48 -2.63
C ALA A 108 -2.22 -22.77 -4.07
N ASN A 109 -2.33 -24.06 -4.44
CA ASN A 109 -2.84 -24.45 -5.74
C ASN A 109 -4.30 -24.03 -5.96
N ARG A 110 -5.15 -24.16 -4.95
CA ARG A 110 -6.55 -23.69 -5.00
C ARG A 110 -6.63 -22.17 -5.15
N LEU A 111 -5.85 -21.43 -4.35
CA LEU A 111 -5.80 -19.97 -4.43
C LEU A 111 -5.32 -19.50 -5.82
N ARG A 112 -4.31 -20.17 -6.38
CA ARG A 112 -3.81 -19.88 -7.73
C ARG A 112 -4.89 -20.04 -8.81
N GLN A 113 -5.79 -21.03 -8.67
CA GLN A 113 -6.89 -21.25 -9.61
C GLN A 113 -7.99 -20.19 -9.50
N GLN A 114 -8.11 -19.52 -8.35
CA GLN A 114 -9.12 -18.49 -8.09
C GLN A 114 -8.61 -17.07 -8.33
N ALA A 115 -7.29 -16.85 -8.24
CA ALA A 115 -6.67 -15.55 -8.43
C ALA A 115 -6.81 -15.08 -9.89
N GLN A 116 -7.28 -13.84 -10.05
CA GLN A 116 -7.41 -13.19 -11.35
C GLN A 116 -6.39 -12.06 -11.47
N LEU A 117 -5.66 -12.03 -12.59
CA LEU A 117 -4.73 -10.95 -12.89
C LEU A 117 -5.49 -9.79 -13.55
N ILE A 118 -5.52 -8.64 -12.89
CA ILE A 118 -6.08 -7.41 -13.44
C ILE A 118 -4.93 -6.50 -13.88
N ASN A 119 -4.83 -6.23 -15.19
CA ASN A 119 -3.87 -5.27 -15.71
C ASN A 119 -4.43 -3.84 -15.59
N LEU A 120 -3.96 -3.11 -14.59
CA LEU A 120 -4.40 -1.74 -14.32
C LEU A 120 -3.94 -0.75 -15.40
N ALA A 121 -2.84 -1.01 -16.11
CA ALA A 121 -2.37 -0.13 -17.19
C ALA A 121 -3.28 -0.09 -18.41
N HIS A 122 -4.19 -1.07 -18.55
CA HIS A 122 -5.18 -1.12 -19.64
C HIS A 122 -6.56 -0.59 -19.21
N ARG A 123 -6.67 0.00 -18.02
CA ARG A 123 -7.89 0.58 -17.50
C ARG A 123 -7.83 2.10 -17.69
N PRO A 124 -8.69 2.69 -18.53
CA PRO A 124 -8.72 4.14 -18.74
C PRO A 124 -8.81 4.93 -17.43
N GLU A 125 -9.54 4.40 -16.45
CA GLU A 125 -9.81 5.06 -15.17
C GLU A 125 -8.60 5.05 -14.22
N PHE A 126 -7.59 4.21 -14.48
CA PHE A 126 -6.44 4.07 -13.57
C PHE A 126 -5.51 5.27 -13.63
N GLU A 127 -5.31 5.88 -14.81
CA GLU A 127 -4.45 7.06 -14.95
C GLU A 127 -5.03 8.24 -14.15
N ASP A 128 -6.32 8.51 -14.31
CA ASP A 128 -7.03 9.54 -13.55
C ASP A 128 -6.96 9.25 -12.04
N ALA A 129 -7.23 7.99 -11.64
CA ALA A 129 -7.11 7.59 -10.24
C ALA A 129 -5.69 7.79 -9.70
N PHE A 130 -4.66 7.48 -10.49
CA PHE A 130 -3.27 7.68 -10.09
C PHE A 130 -2.94 9.16 -9.87
N LEU A 131 -3.36 10.04 -10.80
CA LEU A 131 -3.17 11.49 -10.68
C LEU A 131 -3.87 12.05 -9.45
N GLU A 132 -5.12 11.64 -9.19
CA GLU A 132 -5.86 12.02 -7.99
C GLU A 132 -5.17 11.56 -6.70
N HIS A 133 -4.52 10.40 -6.74
CA HIS A 133 -3.76 9.88 -5.62
C HIS A 133 -2.34 10.46 -5.53
N LEU A 134 -1.90 11.43 -6.34
CA LEU A 134 -0.60 12.12 -6.16
C LEU A 134 -0.60 13.10 -4.98
N TYR A 135 -1.77 13.64 -4.62
CA TYR A 135 -1.92 14.49 -3.43
C TYR A 135 -1.70 13.70 -2.14
N LEU A 136 -1.02 14.31 -1.16
CA LEU A 136 -0.82 13.71 0.17
C LEU A 136 -2.05 14.01 1.04
N ARG A 137 -3.10 13.22 0.83
CA ARG A 137 -4.38 13.34 1.54
C ARG A 137 -5.03 11.96 1.71
N PRO A 138 -5.95 11.78 2.67
CA PRO A 138 -6.70 10.54 2.78
C PRO A 138 -7.48 10.22 1.51
N THR A 139 -7.62 8.93 1.21
CA THR A 139 -8.50 8.47 0.13
C THR A 139 -9.95 8.73 0.55
N GLU A 140 -10.73 9.38 -0.31
CA GLU A 140 -12.16 9.60 -0.06
C GLU A 140 -12.89 8.25 -0.03
N ALA A 141 -13.75 8.07 0.96
CA ALA A 141 -14.62 6.92 1.05
C ALA A 141 -15.84 7.18 0.15
N SER A 142 -15.76 6.75 -1.12
CA SER A 142 -16.93 6.68 -2.01
C SER A 142 -17.86 5.53 -1.63
#